data_AF-A0A2N6BWN9-F1
#
_entry.id   AF-A0A2N6BWN9-F1
#
_cell.length_a   1.000
_cell.length_b   1.000
_cell.length_c   1.000
_cell.angle_alpha   90.00
_cell.angle_beta   90.00
_cell.angle_gamma   90.00
#
_symmetry.space_group_name_H-M   'P 1'
#
loop_
_entity.id
_entity.type
_entity.pdbx_description
1 polymer ?
#
loop_
_entity_poly.entity_id
_entity_poly.type
_entity_poly.pdbx_seq_one_letter_code
_entity_poly.pdbx_strand_id
1 'polypeptide(L)'
;MKLLASHGLTTPLSMLSNEWRKPFNISIGLHVIVMAVAMLAPSLFDRQPRLPEIYTVNLFTATEVAEPEVQTAAKPAARQLEPATKKPAVSIQASEPEVAPAVTTPIAKPVSLQPLKEKVKLGKTKEEEKLEKAKLSQVVKRLKASAEQKETREAADKAAKDAVSKLADTLKTSPAITTGTSAKPGGQSTSTTQSAGITGPRGTGIEPDFYMKQYLATFYQKIHEHWVLPDLQNWDNSLEAVLVITIRRDGVVTNSFFEKKSDNIYFNQFVLKALKDAAPLPPFPDQLQENSFEIGLRFKPGELY
;
A
#
# COMPACT_ATOMS: atom_id res chain seq x y z
N MET A 1 -42.50 -58.02 45.11
CA MET A 1 -41.95 -58.36 43.77
C MET A 1 -40.61 -57.65 43.66
N LYS A 2 -39.49 -58.35 43.45
CA LYS A 2 -38.90 -58.70 42.13
C LYS A 2 -38.67 -57.46 41.23
N LEU A 3 -37.50 -57.18 40.64
CA LEU A 3 -36.17 -57.83 40.64
C LEU A 3 -35.06 -56.81 40.29
N LEU A 4 -33.85 -57.14 40.74
CA LEU A 4 -32.54 -56.77 40.21
C LEU A 4 -32.38 -56.99 38.69
N ALA A 5 -31.77 -56.01 37.99
CA ALA A 5 -30.76 -56.17 36.90
C ALA A 5 -30.27 -54.74 36.52
N SER A 6 -28.99 -54.35 36.49
CA SER A 6 -27.75 -54.98 35.98
C SER A 6 -27.55 -54.95 34.46
N HIS A 7 -27.61 -53.75 33.87
CA HIS A 7 -26.94 -53.40 32.60
C HIS A 7 -26.37 -51.99 32.79
N GLY A 8 -25.14 -51.63 32.40
CA GLY A 8 -24.12 -52.33 31.63
C GLY A 8 -23.25 -51.25 30.99
N LEU A 9 -22.06 -50.98 31.54
CA LEU A 9 -21.14 -49.96 31.02
C LEU A 9 -20.57 -50.40 29.67
N THR A 10 -21.19 -49.97 28.58
CA THR A 10 -20.72 -50.23 27.21
C THR A 10 -19.88 -49.06 26.70
N THR A 11 -18.55 -49.22 26.79
CA THR A 11 -17.56 -48.27 26.27
C THR A 11 -17.60 -48.19 24.74
N PRO A 12 -17.88 -47.02 24.12
CA PRO A 12 -17.92 -46.88 22.67
C PRO A 12 -16.55 -46.46 22.10
N LEU A 13 -15.54 -47.33 22.18
CA LEU A 13 -14.17 -47.06 21.69
C LEU A 13 -13.74 -47.91 20.48
N SER A 14 -14.64 -48.73 19.93
CA SER A 14 -14.38 -49.68 18.82
C SER A 14 -15.08 -49.31 17.50
N MET A 15 -15.51 -48.05 17.33
CA MET A 15 -16.29 -47.57 16.18
C MET A 15 -15.56 -46.54 15.29
N LEU A 16 -14.24 -46.37 15.43
CA LEU A 16 -13.48 -45.62 14.42
C LEU A 16 -13.29 -46.48 13.17
N SER A 17 -14.20 -46.32 12.22
CA SER A 17 -14.02 -46.85 10.87
C SER A 17 -12.76 -46.26 10.23
N ASN A 18 -12.15 -47.02 9.31
CA ASN A 18 -10.92 -46.62 8.61
C ASN A 18 -11.09 -45.37 7.70
N GLU A 19 -12.29 -44.80 7.67
CA GLU A 19 -12.69 -43.64 6.89
C GLU A 19 -11.92 -42.37 7.28
N TRP A 20 -11.45 -42.22 8.54
CA TRP A 20 -10.64 -41.05 8.93
C TRP A 20 -9.28 -40.98 8.22
N ARG A 21 -8.77 -42.10 7.70
CA ARG A 21 -7.52 -42.14 6.92
C ARG A 21 -7.64 -41.39 5.58
N LYS A 22 -8.83 -41.31 4.99
CA LYS A 22 -9.09 -40.59 3.73
C LYS A 22 -8.88 -39.06 3.88
N PRO A 23 -9.62 -38.34 4.76
CA PRO A 23 -9.40 -36.91 4.97
C PRO A 23 -8.03 -36.61 5.58
N PHE A 24 -7.46 -37.50 6.40
CA PHE A 24 -6.10 -37.34 6.93
C PHE A 24 -5.05 -37.33 5.80
N ASN A 25 -5.10 -38.31 4.89
CA ASN A 25 -4.20 -38.36 3.74
C ASN A 25 -4.42 -37.19 2.76
N ILE A 26 -5.67 -36.76 2.55
CA ILE A 26 -6.00 -35.58 1.74
C ILE A 26 -5.41 -34.31 2.37
N SER A 27 -5.53 -34.16 3.69
CA SER A 27 -4.94 -33.02 4.42
C SER A 27 -3.41 -33.00 4.28
N ILE A 28 -2.74 -34.14 4.50
CA ILE A 28 -1.28 -34.25 4.30
C ILE A 28 -0.90 -33.91 2.85
N GLY A 29 -1.63 -34.45 1.86
CA GLY A 29 -1.41 -34.13 0.46
C GLY A 29 -1.52 -32.63 0.15
N LEU A 30 -2.54 -31.97 0.71
CA LEU A 30 -2.72 -30.52 0.59
C LEU A 30 -1.54 -29.73 1.19
N HIS A 31 -1.08 -30.12 2.39
CA HIS A 31 0.07 -29.47 3.03
C HIS A 31 1.37 -29.65 2.23
N VAL A 32 1.60 -30.85 1.66
CA VAL A 32 2.74 -31.11 0.77
C VAL A 32 2.65 -30.28 -0.51
N ILE A 33 1.47 -30.14 -1.12
CA ILE A 33 1.27 -29.27 -2.29
C ILE A 33 1.54 -27.81 -1.95
N VAL A 34 1.04 -27.30 -0.82
CA VAL A 34 1.30 -25.92 -0.38
C VAL A 34 2.79 -25.69 -0.13
N MET A 35 3.50 -26.63 0.50
CA MET A 35 4.97 -26.53 0.65
C MET A 35 5.70 -26.58 -0.70
N ALA A 36 5.31 -27.46 -1.62
CA ALA A 36 5.92 -27.55 -2.94
C ALA A 36 5.73 -26.25 -3.74
N VAL A 37 4.54 -25.65 -3.69
CA VAL A 37 4.26 -24.34 -4.28
C VAL A 37 5.08 -23.24 -3.61
N ALA A 38 5.21 -23.25 -2.28
CA ALA A 38 6.04 -22.27 -1.57
C ALA A 38 7.53 -22.37 -1.93
N MET A 39 8.06 -23.58 -2.20
CA MET A 39 9.44 -23.76 -2.68
C MET A 39 9.63 -23.38 -4.15
N LEU A 40 8.63 -23.57 -5.03
CA LEU A 40 8.72 -23.23 -6.46
C LEU A 40 8.34 -21.78 -6.78
N ALA A 41 7.54 -21.11 -5.94
CA ALA A 41 7.08 -19.75 -6.20
C ALA A 41 8.23 -18.74 -6.43
N PRO A 42 9.35 -18.76 -5.67
CA PRO A 42 10.47 -17.86 -5.92
C PRO A 42 11.10 -18.04 -7.32
N SER A 43 11.21 -19.28 -7.82
CA SER A 43 11.83 -19.52 -9.14
C SER A 43 10.90 -19.18 -10.32
N LEU A 44 9.58 -19.20 -10.11
CA LEU A 44 8.59 -18.82 -11.13
C LEU A 44 8.34 -17.31 -11.19
N PHE A 45 8.70 -16.56 -10.14
CA PHE A 45 8.44 -15.13 -10.00
C PHE A 45 9.71 -14.26 -9.99
N ASP A 46 10.85 -14.78 -10.47
CA ASP A 46 12.14 -14.11 -10.53
C ASP A 46 12.18 -12.99 -11.61
N ARG A 47 11.36 -11.95 -11.40
CA ARG A 47 11.31 -10.74 -12.20
C ARG A 47 12.39 -9.79 -11.72
N GLN A 48 13.54 -9.83 -12.39
CA GLN A 48 14.64 -8.92 -12.08
C GLN A 48 14.16 -7.45 -12.09
N PRO A 49 14.43 -6.67 -11.03
CA PRO A 49 14.00 -5.28 -10.95
C PRO A 49 14.74 -4.46 -12.01
N ARG A 50 14.00 -3.92 -12.98
CA ARG A 50 14.56 -2.97 -13.96
C ARG A 50 14.81 -1.63 -13.27
N LEU A 51 16.02 -1.47 -12.75
CA LEU A 51 16.50 -0.19 -12.26
C LEU A 51 16.56 0.82 -13.43
N PRO A 52 16.10 2.07 -13.24
CA PRO A 52 16.18 3.10 -14.26
C PRO A 52 17.65 3.49 -14.50
N GLU A 53 17.99 3.75 -15.75
CA GLU A 53 19.33 4.17 -16.17
C GLU A 53 19.63 5.60 -15.68
N ILE A 54 20.57 5.74 -14.74
CA ILE A 54 20.92 7.02 -14.12
C ILE A 54 22.00 7.71 -14.97
N TYR A 55 21.59 8.70 -15.76
CA TYR A 55 22.51 9.55 -16.52
C TYR A 55 23.21 10.56 -15.60
N THR A 56 24.45 10.26 -15.21
CA THR A 56 25.32 11.18 -14.46
C THR A 56 25.91 12.23 -15.39
N VAL A 57 25.22 13.37 -15.52
CA VAL A 57 25.74 14.53 -16.26
C VAL A 57 26.80 15.24 -15.41
N ASN A 58 28.06 15.08 -15.76
CA ASN A 58 29.16 15.84 -15.15
C ASN A 58 29.11 17.30 -15.66
N LEU A 59 28.66 18.21 -14.81
CA LEU A 59 28.73 19.65 -15.04
C LEU A 59 30.18 20.11 -14.84
N PHE A 60 30.88 20.36 -15.94
CA PHE A 60 32.23 20.92 -15.92
C PHE A 60 32.20 22.38 -15.48
N THR A 61 33.02 22.74 -14.50
CA THR A 61 33.25 24.13 -14.12
C THR A 61 34.21 24.79 -15.11
N ALA A 62 33.66 25.59 -16.02
CA ALA A 62 34.46 26.45 -16.89
C ALA A 62 35.06 27.64 -16.10
N THR A 63 36.18 27.38 -15.43
CA THR A 63 37.05 28.41 -14.85
C THR A 63 38.50 28.04 -15.15
N GLU A 64 38.96 28.46 -16.33
CA GLU A 64 40.38 28.54 -16.66
C GLU A 64 40.73 30.01 -16.91
N VAL A 65 42.01 30.35 -16.69
CA VAL A 65 42.70 31.65 -16.88
C VAL A 65 42.76 32.57 -15.64
N ALA A 66 44.00 32.99 -15.35
CA ALA A 66 44.53 33.79 -14.21
C ALA A 66 44.53 33.04 -12.84
N GLU A 67 45.62 33.02 -12.05
CA GLU A 67 46.84 33.85 -12.01
C GLU A 67 48.06 33.04 -11.42
N PRO A 68 49.23 33.61 -11.02
CA PRO A 68 50.50 33.45 -11.74
C PRO A 68 51.57 32.53 -11.08
N GLU A 69 52.78 32.53 -11.67
CA GLU A 69 53.95 31.73 -11.30
C GLU A 69 54.42 31.84 -9.82
N VAL A 70 54.89 30.72 -9.27
CA VAL A 70 56.05 30.72 -8.36
C VAL A 70 57.00 29.58 -8.74
N GLN A 71 58.22 29.93 -9.14
CA GLN A 71 59.30 28.98 -9.37
C GLN A 71 59.97 28.64 -8.04
N THR A 72 60.24 27.37 -7.75
CA THR A 72 61.25 26.96 -6.77
C THR A 72 61.83 25.60 -7.18
N ALA A 73 63.11 25.60 -7.52
CA ALA A 73 63.87 24.41 -7.86
C ALA A 73 64.83 24.06 -6.72
N ALA A 74 64.71 22.87 -6.14
CA ALA A 74 65.74 22.25 -5.31
C ALA A 74 65.63 20.71 -5.31
N LYS A 75 66.67 20.07 -5.86
CA LYS A 75 67.09 18.66 -5.69
C LYS A 75 68.51 18.73 -5.02
N PRO A 76 69.21 17.66 -4.57
CA PRO A 76 68.93 16.22 -4.74
C PRO A 76 69.40 15.21 -3.64
N ALA A 77 68.93 13.96 -3.75
CA ALA A 77 69.67 12.70 -3.49
C ALA A 77 68.90 11.54 -4.18
N ALA A 78 69.46 10.83 -5.18
CA ALA A 78 70.21 9.56 -5.10
C ALA A 78 69.38 8.40 -4.48
N ARG A 79 69.15 7.24 -5.12
CA ARG A 79 70.03 6.36 -5.92
C ARG A 79 69.18 5.39 -6.80
N GLN A 80 69.36 5.28 -8.13
CA GLN A 80 70.03 4.19 -8.90
C GLN A 80 69.33 2.80 -8.77
N LEU A 81 68.95 2.03 -9.80
CA LEU A 81 69.57 1.62 -11.10
C LEU A 81 68.45 1.42 -12.17
N GLU A 82 68.56 1.82 -13.46
CA GLU A 82 69.35 1.31 -14.62
C GLU A 82 68.61 0.23 -15.48
N PRO A 83 68.96 -0.03 -16.78
CA PRO A 83 68.14 0.52 -17.87
C PRO A 83 67.78 -0.40 -19.07
N ALA A 84 66.99 0.15 -20.02
CA ALA A 84 66.90 -0.13 -21.47
C ALA A 84 66.66 -1.58 -21.98
N THR A 85 65.67 -1.81 -22.86
CA THR A 85 65.85 -2.08 -24.32
C THR A 85 64.50 -2.65 -24.85
N LYS A 86 63.93 -2.36 -26.03
CA LYS A 86 64.20 -1.46 -27.20
C LYS A 86 62.85 -1.10 -27.88
N LYS A 87 62.87 -0.22 -28.90
CA LYS A 87 61.90 -0.20 -30.04
C LYS A 87 62.67 -0.57 -31.32
N PRO A 88 62.01 -1.19 -32.32
CA PRO A 88 61.45 -0.45 -33.48
C PRO A 88 59.96 -0.81 -33.69
N ALA A 89 59.05 0.08 -34.10
CA ALA A 89 58.96 0.89 -35.32
C ALA A 89 58.35 0.15 -36.53
N VAL A 90 57.11 0.52 -36.85
CA VAL A 90 56.43 0.51 -38.16
C VAL A 90 56.27 -0.82 -38.91
N SER A 91 55.00 -1.26 -39.05
CA SER A 91 54.46 -1.66 -40.34
C SER A 91 52.96 -1.33 -40.40
N ILE A 92 52.64 -0.24 -41.11
CA ILE A 92 51.31 -0.04 -41.69
C ILE A 92 51.43 -0.61 -43.10
N GLN A 93 50.67 -1.64 -43.44
CA GLN A 93 50.58 -2.13 -44.81
C GLN A 93 49.18 -1.86 -45.36
N ALA A 94 49.14 -1.01 -46.39
CA ALA A 94 47.98 -0.75 -47.22
C ALA A 94 48.30 -1.22 -48.65
N SER A 95 47.31 -1.80 -49.31
CA SER A 95 47.25 -2.19 -50.73
C SER A 95 45.89 -2.87 -50.93
N GLU A 96 45.06 -2.61 -51.93
CA GLU A 96 45.20 -1.80 -53.15
C GLU A 96 43.76 -1.39 -53.61
N PRO A 97 43.54 -0.31 -54.38
CA PRO A 97 42.20 0.27 -54.58
C PRO A 97 41.55 -0.08 -55.93
N GLU A 98 40.23 0.17 -56.05
CA GLU A 98 39.57 0.34 -57.35
C GLU A 98 38.69 1.62 -57.39
N VAL A 99 39.37 2.71 -57.77
CA VAL A 99 38.95 3.81 -58.66
C VAL A 99 37.45 4.06 -58.90
N ALA A 100 36.98 5.24 -58.47
CA ALA A 100 35.72 5.88 -58.87
C ALA A 100 35.79 6.43 -60.33
N PRO A 101 34.69 6.76 -61.05
CA PRO A 101 33.71 7.82 -60.68
C PRO A 101 32.23 7.42 -61.00
N ALA A 102 31.16 8.20 -60.78
CA ALA A 102 31.04 9.65 -60.71
C ALA A 102 29.88 10.17 -59.83
N VAL A 103 29.92 11.49 -59.58
CA VAL A 103 29.00 12.29 -58.76
C VAL A 103 27.71 12.65 -59.52
N THR A 104 26.55 12.56 -58.87
CA THR A 104 25.49 13.60 -58.91
C THR A 104 24.52 13.48 -57.73
N THR A 105 24.50 14.49 -56.85
CA THR A 105 23.34 14.81 -56.01
C THR A 105 22.33 15.62 -56.86
N PRO A 106 21.01 15.51 -56.64
CA PRO A 106 20.37 16.63 -55.94
C PRO A 106 19.17 16.26 -55.03
N ILE A 107 19.26 16.77 -53.80
CA ILE A 107 18.26 17.55 -53.04
C ILE A 107 16.76 17.44 -53.42
N ALA A 108 15.98 17.06 -52.39
CA ALA A 108 14.60 17.44 -52.03
C ALA A 108 13.39 17.17 -52.97
N LYS A 109 12.39 16.48 -52.39
CA LYS A 109 10.96 16.81 -52.51
C LYS A 109 10.31 16.76 -51.12
N PRO A 110 9.53 17.77 -50.69
CA PRO A 110 8.93 17.81 -49.36
C PRO A 110 7.71 16.87 -49.23
N VAL A 111 7.50 16.36 -48.00
CA VAL A 111 6.35 15.51 -47.64
C VAL A 111 5.05 16.32 -47.70
N SER A 112 4.11 15.90 -48.54
CA SER A 112 2.77 16.50 -48.61
C SER A 112 1.87 15.95 -47.51
N LEU A 113 1.61 16.76 -46.48
CA LEU A 113 0.57 16.48 -45.50
C LEU A 113 -0.81 16.86 -46.09
N GLN A 114 -1.58 15.86 -46.52
CA GLN A 114 -3.00 16.05 -46.86
C GLN A 114 -3.87 15.81 -45.60
N PRO A 115 -4.62 16.83 -45.11
CA PRO A 115 -5.53 16.63 -43.98
C PRO A 115 -6.79 15.90 -44.43
N LEU A 116 -7.00 14.69 -43.89
CA LEU A 116 -8.23 13.93 -44.09
C LEU A 116 -9.40 14.63 -43.39
N LYS A 117 -10.33 15.18 -44.16
CA LYS A 117 -11.53 15.86 -43.63
C LYS A 117 -12.56 14.85 -43.14
N GLU A 118 -12.51 14.53 -41.85
CA GLU A 118 -13.57 13.75 -41.21
C GLU A 118 -14.88 14.57 -41.13
N LYS A 119 -15.93 14.08 -41.79
CA LYS A 119 -17.26 14.72 -41.75
C LYS A 119 -18.04 14.20 -40.56
N VAL A 120 -18.01 14.94 -39.45
CA VAL A 120 -18.91 14.70 -38.31
C VAL A 120 -20.36 14.82 -38.79
N LYS A 121 -21.07 13.68 -38.85
CA LYS A 121 -22.51 13.66 -39.11
C LYS A 121 -23.25 14.00 -37.82
N LEU A 122 -23.69 15.25 -37.73
CA LEU A 122 -24.60 15.69 -36.67
C LEU A 122 -25.97 15.02 -36.86
N GLY A 123 -26.30 14.07 -36.00
CA GLY A 123 -27.57 13.35 -36.02
C GLY A 123 -27.65 12.36 -34.87
N LYS A 124 -28.14 12.83 -33.72
CA LYS A 124 -28.23 12.02 -32.49
C LYS A 124 -29.12 10.81 -32.74
N THR A 125 -28.57 9.61 -32.59
CA THR A 125 -29.28 8.39 -32.99
C THR A 125 -30.36 8.07 -31.95
N LYS A 126 -31.51 7.54 -32.37
CA LYS A 126 -32.66 7.18 -31.49
C LYS A 126 -32.32 6.16 -30.38
N GLU A 127 -31.12 5.59 -30.44
CA GLU A 127 -30.51 4.69 -29.47
C GLU A 127 -29.72 5.43 -28.37
N GLU A 128 -29.02 6.52 -28.71
CA GLU A 128 -28.32 7.37 -27.74
C GLU A 128 -29.31 8.07 -26.79
N GLU A 129 -30.44 8.55 -27.31
CA GLU A 129 -31.50 9.16 -26.50
C GLU A 129 -32.10 8.16 -25.48
N LYS A 130 -32.22 6.88 -25.86
CA LYS A 130 -32.64 5.82 -24.94
C LYS A 130 -31.59 5.53 -23.88
N LEU A 131 -30.30 5.53 -24.26
CA LEU A 131 -29.19 5.31 -23.33
C LEU A 131 -29.06 6.47 -22.32
N GLU A 132 -29.26 7.72 -22.75
CA GLU A 132 -29.29 8.87 -21.85
C GLU A 132 -30.47 8.81 -20.87
N LYS A 133 -31.68 8.47 -21.35
CA LYS A 133 -32.85 8.27 -20.48
C LYS A 133 -32.67 7.13 -19.47
N ALA A 134 -32.00 6.04 -19.86
CA ALA A 134 -31.64 4.95 -18.96
C ALA A 134 -30.63 5.40 -17.88
N LYS A 135 -29.57 6.14 -18.26
CA LYS A 135 -28.59 6.71 -17.32
C LYS A 135 -29.24 7.70 -16.34
N LEU A 136 -30.10 8.59 -16.83
CA LEU A 136 -30.85 9.56 -16.00
C LEU A 136 -31.74 8.87 -14.96
N SER A 137 -32.48 7.82 -15.35
CA SER A 137 -33.34 7.09 -14.39
C SER A 137 -32.51 6.33 -13.33
N GLN A 138 -31.35 5.79 -13.69
CA GLN A 138 -30.41 5.17 -12.75
C GLN A 138 -29.80 6.18 -11.76
N VAL A 139 -29.46 7.40 -12.21
CA VAL A 139 -28.99 8.48 -11.32
C VAL A 139 -30.08 8.91 -10.35
N VAL A 140 -31.31 9.14 -10.82
CA VAL A 140 -32.45 9.50 -9.95
C VAL A 140 -32.73 8.40 -8.92
N LYS A 141 -32.63 7.12 -9.30
CA LYS A 141 -32.81 5.99 -8.37
C LYS A 141 -31.71 5.94 -7.29
N ARG A 142 -30.45 6.23 -7.64
CA ARG A 142 -29.34 6.31 -6.67
C ARG A 142 -29.50 7.50 -5.72
N LEU A 143 -29.90 8.67 -6.23
CA LEU A 143 -30.13 9.86 -5.39
C LEU A 143 -31.24 9.65 -4.35
N LYS A 144 -32.34 8.98 -4.73
CA LYS A 144 -33.40 8.62 -3.77
C LYS A 144 -32.93 7.64 -2.70
N ALA A 145 -32.28 6.55 -3.09
CA ALA A 145 -31.72 5.58 -2.13
C ALA A 145 -30.68 6.21 -1.18
N SER A 146 -29.86 7.14 -1.68
CA SER A 146 -28.89 7.87 -0.85
C SER A 146 -29.55 8.87 0.11
N ALA A 147 -30.67 9.50 -0.29
CA ALA A 147 -31.46 10.36 0.60
C ALA A 147 -32.13 9.55 1.72
N GLU A 148 -32.77 8.43 1.39
CA GLU A 148 -33.36 7.49 2.35
C GLU A 148 -32.31 6.93 3.34
N GLN A 149 -31.10 6.61 2.85
CA GLN A 149 -29.98 6.18 3.70
C GLN A 149 -29.44 7.31 4.59
N LYS A 150 -29.48 8.56 4.14
CA LYS A 150 -29.08 9.72 4.95
C LYS A 150 -30.09 10.01 6.05
N GLU A 151 -31.38 10.00 5.74
CA GLU A 151 -32.46 10.22 6.72
C GLU A 151 -32.47 9.14 7.82
N THR A 152 -32.31 7.87 7.44
CA THR A 152 -32.19 6.77 8.41
C THR A 152 -30.93 6.85 9.26
N ARG A 153 -29.79 7.32 8.70
CA ARG A 153 -28.57 7.57 9.46
C ARG A 153 -28.72 8.74 10.43
N GLU A 154 -29.34 9.85 10.02
CA GLU A 154 -29.59 11.02 10.88
C GLU A 154 -30.57 10.68 12.03
N ALA A 155 -31.58 9.84 11.77
CA ALA A 155 -32.46 9.31 12.81
C ALA A 155 -31.71 8.42 13.82
N ALA A 156 -30.80 7.56 13.36
CA ALA A 156 -29.97 6.73 14.23
C ALA A 156 -28.98 7.56 15.06
N ASP A 157 -28.35 8.58 14.46
CA ASP A 157 -27.43 9.52 15.13
C ASP A 157 -28.15 10.32 16.23
N LYS A 158 -29.39 10.75 15.98
CA LYS A 158 -30.23 11.41 16.98
C LYS A 158 -30.61 10.46 18.12
N ALA A 159 -31.02 9.23 17.80
CA ALA A 159 -31.36 8.23 18.82
C ALA A 159 -30.15 7.88 19.71
N ALA A 160 -28.94 7.82 19.15
CA ALA A 160 -27.71 7.62 19.89
C ALA A 160 -27.41 8.80 20.85
N LYS A 161 -27.56 10.04 20.39
CA LYS A 161 -27.37 11.25 21.23
C LYS A 161 -28.40 11.35 22.35
N ASP A 162 -29.66 11.02 22.07
CA ASP A 162 -30.73 10.99 23.08
C ASP A 162 -30.47 9.89 24.13
N ALA A 163 -29.90 8.74 23.74
CA ALA A 163 -29.52 7.67 24.67
C ALA A 163 -28.31 8.05 25.55
N VAL A 164 -27.27 8.65 24.97
CA VAL A 164 -26.09 9.13 25.72
C VAL A 164 -26.47 10.22 26.72
N SER A 165 -27.36 11.14 26.35
CA SER A 165 -27.83 12.20 27.25
C SER A 165 -28.59 11.63 28.46
N LYS A 166 -29.49 10.66 28.24
CA LYS A 166 -30.20 9.96 29.34
C LYS A 166 -29.24 9.24 30.28
N LEU A 167 -28.21 8.58 29.75
CA LEU A 167 -27.16 7.96 30.58
C LEU A 167 -26.41 9.00 31.42
N ALA A 168 -26.02 10.13 30.82
CA ALA A 168 -25.34 11.21 31.53
C ALA A 168 -26.17 11.78 32.69
N ASP A 169 -27.48 11.93 32.54
CA ASP A 169 -28.35 12.42 33.62
C ASP A 169 -28.57 11.37 34.71
N THR A 170 -28.71 10.07 34.36
CA THR A 170 -28.77 9.00 35.38
C THR A 170 -27.49 8.91 36.23
N LEU A 171 -26.33 9.20 35.65
CA LEU A 171 -25.05 9.21 36.35
C LEU A 171 -24.87 10.44 37.25
N LYS A 172 -25.39 11.61 36.87
CA LYS A 172 -25.36 12.83 37.69
C LYS A 172 -26.30 12.80 38.89
N THR A 173 -27.35 11.97 38.84
CA THR A 173 -28.40 11.92 39.88
C THR A 173 -28.12 10.86 40.97
N SER A 174 -26.95 10.21 40.96
CA SER A 174 -26.58 9.17 41.93
C SER A 174 -25.38 9.62 42.79
N PRO A 175 -25.60 10.10 44.03
CA PRO A 175 -24.50 10.46 44.93
C PRO A 175 -23.85 9.21 45.52
N ALA A 176 -22.52 9.19 45.54
CA ALA A 176 -21.74 8.06 46.06
C ALA A 176 -21.89 7.88 47.57
N ILE A 177 -21.98 6.62 48.02
CA ILE A 177 -21.70 6.21 49.40
C ILE A 177 -20.77 5.00 49.38
N THR A 178 -19.71 5.07 50.19
CA THR A 178 -18.61 4.09 50.26
C THR A 178 -18.78 3.07 51.39
N THR A 179 -18.04 1.95 51.27
CA THR A 179 -17.58 1.04 52.35
C THR A 179 -18.61 0.24 53.18
N GLY A 180 -18.46 -1.09 53.23
CA GLY A 180 -19.03 -1.92 54.34
C GLY A 180 -19.42 -3.38 54.06
N THR A 181 -18.44 -4.29 53.94
CA THR A 181 -18.41 -5.68 54.48
C THR A 181 -19.68 -6.57 54.61
N SER A 182 -19.60 -7.77 53.98
CA SER A 182 -20.24 -9.07 54.32
C SER A 182 -21.76 -9.31 54.17
N ALA A 183 -22.15 -10.16 53.19
CA ALA A 183 -22.75 -11.51 53.41
C ALA A 183 -23.40 -12.10 52.13
N LYS A 184 -23.28 -13.43 51.95
CA LYS A 184 -23.98 -14.29 50.96
C LYS A 184 -25.27 -14.87 51.62
N PRO A 185 -26.17 -15.64 50.95
CA PRO A 185 -26.35 -15.90 49.51
C PRO A 185 -27.83 -15.84 49.00
N GLY A 186 -28.01 -15.82 47.67
CA GLY A 186 -29.24 -16.30 47.00
C GLY A 186 -29.63 -15.54 45.73
N GLY A 187 -30.19 -16.23 44.72
CA GLY A 187 -30.85 -15.57 43.58
C GLY A 187 -30.15 -15.66 42.21
N GLN A 188 -30.11 -16.86 41.67
CA GLN A 188 -29.97 -17.19 40.24
C GLN A 188 -30.73 -16.23 39.28
N SER A 189 -30.07 -15.64 38.26
CA SER A 189 -30.22 -16.03 36.84
C SER A 189 -29.66 -15.02 35.83
N THR A 190 -28.86 -15.51 34.88
CA THR A 190 -28.76 -15.12 33.45
C THR A 190 -28.92 -13.64 33.03
N SER A 191 -27.81 -12.99 32.65
CA SER A 191 -27.52 -12.70 31.22
C SER A 191 -26.16 -12.03 31.05
N THR A 192 -25.29 -12.61 30.22
CA THR A 192 -23.95 -12.07 29.95
C THR A 192 -23.99 -11.16 28.73
N THR A 193 -24.05 -9.85 28.96
CA THR A 193 -23.70 -8.84 27.96
C THR A 193 -22.44 -8.14 28.44
N GLN A 194 -21.28 -8.50 27.89
CA GLN A 194 -20.02 -7.83 28.19
C GLN A 194 -20.02 -6.42 27.61
N SER A 195 -20.38 -5.43 28.43
CA SER A 195 -19.96 -4.05 28.24
C SER A 195 -18.52 -3.93 28.76
N ALA A 196 -17.55 -3.86 27.86
CA ALA A 196 -16.16 -3.64 28.21
C ALA A 196 -15.95 -2.17 28.60
N GLY A 197 -16.26 -1.84 29.86
CA GLY A 197 -15.87 -0.57 30.47
C GLY A 197 -14.35 -0.43 30.50
N ILE A 198 -13.84 0.76 30.19
CA ILE A 198 -12.42 1.06 30.19
C ILE A 198 -11.92 1.14 31.64
N THR A 199 -11.52 -0.02 32.19
CA THR A 199 -10.64 -0.12 33.35
C THR A 199 -9.31 -0.66 32.87
N GLY A 200 -8.25 0.13 33.01
CA GLY A 200 -6.91 -0.27 32.57
C GLY A 200 -6.44 -1.53 33.29
N PRO A 201 -6.01 -2.60 32.58
CA PRO A 201 -5.50 -3.81 33.21
C PRO A 201 -4.24 -3.52 34.05
N ARG A 202 -4.44 -3.45 35.36
CA ARG A 202 -3.34 -3.37 36.33
C ARG A 202 -2.71 -4.76 36.47
N GLY A 203 -1.78 -5.09 35.57
CA GLY A 203 -0.91 -6.26 35.73
C GLY A 203 -1.30 -7.54 34.96
N THR A 204 -1.58 -7.43 33.67
CA THR A 204 -1.30 -8.50 32.69
C THR A 204 -0.67 -7.85 31.45
N GLY A 205 0.26 -8.56 30.78
CA GLY A 205 1.00 -7.98 29.66
C GLY A 205 0.07 -7.51 28.54
N ILE A 206 0.05 -6.21 28.25
CA ILE A 206 -0.71 -5.66 27.13
C ILE A 206 -0.06 -6.19 25.86
N GLU A 207 -0.82 -6.97 25.08
CA GLU A 207 -0.29 -7.61 23.88
C GLU A 207 0.19 -6.57 22.85
N PRO A 208 1.29 -6.84 22.11
CA PRO A 208 1.85 -5.91 21.12
C PRO A 208 0.83 -5.53 20.02
N ASP A 209 -0.14 -6.40 19.73
CA ASP A 209 -1.23 -6.17 18.78
C ASP A 209 -2.13 -4.97 19.17
N PHE A 210 -2.35 -4.70 20.47
CA PHE A 210 -3.10 -3.52 20.90
C PHE A 210 -2.40 -2.22 20.53
N TYR A 211 -1.09 -2.14 20.80
CA TYR A 211 -0.28 -0.97 20.46
C TYR A 211 -0.16 -0.79 18.94
N MET A 212 -0.02 -1.88 18.18
CA MET A 212 0.00 -1.84 16.72
C MET A 212 -1.32 -1.27 16.15
N LYS A 213 -2.47 -1.74 16.64
CA LYS A 213 -3.79 -1.22 16.21
C LYS A 213 -3.97 0.26 16.55
N GLN A 214 -3.53 0.69 17.73
CA GLN A 214 -3.59 2.10 18.13
C GLN A 214 -2.66 2.99 17.28
N TYR A 215 -1.47 2.49 16.94
CA TYR A 215 -0.53 3.16 16.03
C TYR A 215 -1.11 3.27 14.61
N LEU A 216 -1.62 2.17 14.05
CA LEU A 216 -2.24 2.18 12.73
C LEU A 216 -3.40 3.17 12.65
N ALA A 217 -4.24 3.25 13.68
CA ALA A 217 -5.33 4.23 13.73
C ALA A 217 -4.82 5.68 13.63
N THR A 218 -3.80 6.08 14.40
CA THR A 218 -3.25 7.45 14.33
C THR A 218 -2.52 7.72 13.02
N PHE A 219 -1.84 6.71 12.47
CA PHE A 219 -1.20 6.75 11.16
C PHE A 219 -2.20 6.96 10.02
N TYR A 220 -3.30 6.19 9.96
CA TYR A 220 -4.33 6.34 8.93
C TYR A 220 -5.05 7.69 9.03
N GLN A 221 -5.35 8.16 10.25
CA GLN A 221 -5.93 9.50 10.43
C GLN A 221 -5.02 10.59 9.88
N LYS A 222 -3.71 10.55 10.19
CA LYS A 222 -2.78 11.57 9.68
C LYS A 222 -2.72 11.59 8.15
N ILE A 223 -2.70 10.45 7.47
CA ILE A 223 -2.70 10.43 6.00
C ILE A 223 -4.05 10.87 5.43
N HIS A 224 -5.15 10.54 6.10
CA HIS A 224 -6.50 10.96 5.70
C HIS A 224 -6.68 12.49 5.76
N GLU A 225 -6.13 13.16 6.77
CA GLU A 225 -6.13 14.65 6.88
C GLU A 225 -5.47 15.35 5.69
N HIS A 226 -4.48 14.70 5.05
CA HIS A 226 -3.80 15.20 3.86
C HIS A 226 -4.33 14.61 2.53
N TRP A 227 -5.30 13.70 2.59
CA TRP A 227 -5.93 13.12 1.40
C TRP A 227 -7.04 14.03 0.85
N VAL A 228 -6.62 15.05 0.09
CA VAL A 228 -7.53 16.03 -0.53
C VAL A 228 -7.48 15.91 -2.05
N LEU A 229 -8.64 15.63 -2.66
CA LEU A 229 -8.84 15.65 -4.10
C LEU A 229 -9.53 16.96 -4.53
N PRO A 230 -9.07 17.65 -5.58
CA PRO A 230 -9.74 18.86 -6.07
C PRO A 230 -11.14 18.61 -6.64
N ASP A 231 -12.13 19.38 -6.18
CA ASP A 231 -13.54 19.33 -6.66
C ASP A 231 -13.72 19.73 -8.14
N LEU A 232 -12.68 20.32 -8.75
CA LEU A 232 -12.67 20.77 -10.15
C LEU A 232 -12.77 19.61 -11.17
N GLN A 233 -12.51 18.37 -10.74
CA GLN A 233 -12.51 17.19 -11.57
C GLN A 233 -13.54 16.19 -11.06
N ASN A 234 -14.35 15.63 -11.96
CA ASN A 234 -15.26 14.54 -11.60
C ASN A 234 -14.46 13.24 -11.45
N TRP A 235 -14.11 12.87 -10.22
CA TRP A 235 -13.43 11.62 -9.88
C TRP A 235 -14.38 10.43 -10.02
N ASP A 236 -13.97 9.37 -10.73
CA ASP A 236 -14.75 8.13 -10.78
C ASP A 236 -14.48 7.30 -9.53
N ASN A 237 -15.54 6.90 -8.83
CA ASN A 237 -15.49 6.04 -7.64
C ASN A 237 -14.91 4.65 -7.90
N SER A 238 -14.70 4.27 -9.17
CA SER A 238 -13.94 3.07 -9.55
C SER A 238 -12.42 3.20 -9.38
N LEU A 239 -11.90 4.43 -9.26
CA LEU A 239 -10.46 4.69 -9.12
C LEU A 239 -9.94 4.12 -7.80
N GLU A 240 -8.89 3.32 -7.91
CA GLU A 240 -8.18 2.72 -6.79
C GLU A 240 -6.68 2.73 -7.09
N ALA A 241 -5.89 3.24 -6.15
CA ALA A 241 -4.44 3.09 -6.17
C ALA A 241 -3.98 2.48 -4.83
N VAL A 242 -3.05 1.53 -4.91
CA VAL A 242 -2.42 0.90 -3.74
C VAL A 242 -0.96 1.30 -3.72
N LEU A 243 -0.58 2.03 -2.67
CA LEU A 243 0.78 2.53 -2.42
C LEU A 243 1.35 1.81 -1.21
N VAL A 244 2.43 1.07 -1.42
CA VAL A 244 3.17 0.41 -0.35
C VAL A 244 4.28 1.34 0.12
N ILE A 245 4.38 1.55 1.43
CA ILE A 245 5.38 2.40 2.05
C ILE A 245 6.13 1.66 3.15
N THR A 246 7.43 1.89 3.25
CA THR A 246 8.25 1.44 4.37
C THR A 246 8.52 2.62 5.29
N ILE A 247 8.15 2.49 6.56
CA ILE A 247 8.28 3.55 7.57
C ILE A 247 9.26 3.06 8.62
N ARG A 248 10.18 3.93 9.05
CA ARG A 248 11.09 3.67 10.17
C ARG A 248 10.48 4.15 11.48
N ARG A 249 10.98 3.62 12.61
CA ARG A 249 10.55 3.92 13.98
C ARG A 249 10.37 5.41 14.33
N ASP A 250 11.11 6.31 13.68
CA ASP A 250 11.05 7.77 13.83
C ASP A 250 9.94 8.45 13.00
N GLY A 251 9.10 7.67 12.31
CA GLY A 251 8.04 8.19 11.43
C GLY A 251 8.53 8.63 10.05
N VAL A 252 9.78 8.37 9.69
CA VAL A 252 10.35 8.70 8.38
C VAL A 252 10.04 7.61 7.37
N VAL A 253 9.43 7.97 6.24
CA VAL A 253 9.26 7.08 5.08
C VAL A 253 10.61 6.87 4.40
N THR A 254 11.06 5.63 4.32
CA THR A 254 12.33 5.26 3.67
C THR A 254 12.16 4.74 2.25
N ASN A 255 10.99 4.18 1.92
CA ASN A 255 10.65 3.69 0.60
C ASN A 255 9.15 3.86 0.34
N SER A 256 8.78 4.06 -0.92
CA SER A 256 7.38 4.16 -1.37
C SER A 256 7.25 3.72 -2.82
N PHE A 257 6.41 2.72 -3.11
CA PHE A 257 6.16 2.24 -4.46
C PHE A 257 4.69 1.84 -4.65
N PHE A 258 4.18 1.99 -5.88
CA PHE A 258 2.82 1.56 -6.20
C PHE A 258 2.78 0.06 -6.49
N GLU A 259 2.03 -0.69 -5.68
CA GLU A 259 1.62 -2.07 -5.99
C GLU A 259 0.58 -2.05 -7.13
N LYS A 260 -0.40 -1.14 -7.04
CA LYS A 260 -1.42 -0.90 -8.07
C LYS A 260 -1.54 0.59 -8.35
N LYS A 261 -1.31 0.99 -9.60
CA LYS A 261 -1.61 2.35 -10.08
C LYS A 261 -3.06 2.40 -10.55
N SER A 262 -3.72 3.54 -10.33
CA SER A 262 -5.00 3.81 -10.99
C SER A 262 -4.77 4.22 -12.45
N ASP A 263 -5.78 4.07 -13.30
CA ASP A 263 -5.75 4.48 -14.72
C ASP A 263 -5.63 6.01 -14.89
N ASN A 264 -5.90 6.79 -13.84
CA ASN A 264 -5.78 8.24 -13.84
C ASN A 264 -4.42 8.68 -13.26
N ILE A 265 -3.55 9.20 -14.13
CA ILE A 265 -2.22 9.70 -13.76
C ILE A 265 -2.30 10.80 -12.69
N TYR A 266 -3.29 11.69 -12.76
CA TYR A 266 -3.45 12.76 -11.77
C TYR A 266 -3.82 12.22 -10.39
N PHE A 267 -4.69 11.21 -10.32
CA PHE A 267 -5.04 10.54 -9.06
C PHE A 267 -3.78 9.97 -8.40
N ASN A 268 -2.93 9.28 -9.16
CA ASN A 268 -1.64 8.76 -8.67
C ASN A 268 -0.69 9.88 -8.18
N GLN A 269 -0.72 11.08 -8.80
CA GLN A 269 0.05 12.24 -8.31
C GLN A 269 -0.51 12.79 -6.98
N PHE A 270 -1.84 12.86 -6.82
CA PHE A 270 -2.45 13.25 -5.54
C PHE A 270 -2.14 12.27 -4.42
N VAL A 271 -2.06 10.97 -4.72
CA VAL A 271 -1.65 9.94 -3.75
C VAL A 271 -0.20 10.16 -3.26
N LEU A 272 0.74 10.41 -4.17
CA LEU A 272 2.12 10.77 -3.79
C LEU A 272 2.18 12.10 -3.02
N LYS A 273 1.35 13.07 -3.39
CA LYS A 273 1.27 14.36 -2.71
C LYS A 273 0.76 14.20 -1.27
N ALA A 274 -0.34 13.47 -1.06
CA ALA A 274 -0.89 13.23 0.28
C ALA A 274 0.12 12.56 1.22
N LEU A 275 0.87 11.56 0.73
CA LEU A 275 1.96 10.96 1.51
C LEU A 275 3.06 11.96 1.84
N LYS A 276 3.47 12.79 0.88
CA LYS A 276 4.51 13.81 1.06
C LYS A 276 4.09 14.90 2.04
N ASP A 277 2.85 15.36 1.95
CA ASP A 277 2.30 16.42 2.79
C ASP A 277 2.01 15.92 4.23
N ALA A 278 1.74 14.61 4.39
CA ALA A 278 1.61 13.95 5.70
C ALA A 278 2.94 13.66 6.42
N ALA A 279 4.09 13.81 5.74
CA ALA A 279 5.40 13.55 6.33
C ALA A 279 5.84 14.69 7.27
N PRO A 280 6.44 14.40 8.44
CA PRO A 280 6.76 13.07 8.97
C PRO A 280 5.54 12.38 9.57
N LEU A 281 5.46 11.05 9.44
CA LEU A 281 4.38 10.23 9.99
C LEU A 281 4.54 10.07 11.52
N PRO A 282 3.56 9.50 12.25
CA PRO A 282 3.73 9.24 13.67
C PRO A 282 4.91 8.29 13.93
N PRO A 283 5.72 8.50 14.98
CA PRO A 283 6.74 7.54 15.40
C PRO A 283 6.08 6.29 16.02
N PHE A 284 6.81 5.16 16.05
CA PHE A 284 6.27 3.92 16.59
C PHE A 284 6.24 3.97 18.13
N PRO A 285 5.23 3.38 18.79
CA PRO A 285 5.18 3.30 20.25
C PRO A 285 6.38 2.54 20.85
N ASP A 286 6.83 2.95 22.03
CA ASP A 286 7.94 2.32 22.78
C ASP A 286 7.74 0.82 23.06
N GLN A 287 6.50 0.35 22.99
CA GLN A 287 6.12 -1.04 23.25
C GLN A 287 6.24 -1.95 22.02
N LEU A 288 6.35 -1.40 20.80
CA LEU A 288 6.69 -2.17 19.60
C LEU A 288 8.21 -2.35 19.53
N GLN A 289 8.70 -3.57 19.32
CA GLN A 289 10.13 -3.85 19.14
C GLN A 289 10.61 -3.66 17.69
N GLU A 290 9.70 -3.38 16.75
CA GLU A 290 9.99 -3.20 15.35
C GLU A 290 10.72 -1.87 15.07
N ASN A 291 11.74 -1.92 14.21
CA ASN A 291 12.52 -0.75 13.78
C ASN A 291 11.99 -0.13 12.48
N SER A 292 11.27 -0.91 11.69
CA SER A 292 10.61 -0.48 10.46
C SER A 292 9.44 -1.40 10.14
N PHE A 293 8.39 -0.86 9.55
CA PHE A 293 7.18 -1.58 9.18
C PHE A 293 6.74 -1.18 7.76
N GLU A 294 6.14 -2.12 7.04
CA GLU A 294 5.65 -1.93 5.66
C GLU A 294 4.12 -1.89 5.67
N ILE A 295 3.55 -0.85 5.06
CA ILE A 295 2.10 -0.63 5.03
C ILE A 295 1.65 -0.43 3.59
N GLY A 296 0.68 -1.24 3.15
CA GLY A 296 -0.08 -1.00 1.92
C GLY A 296 -1.28 -0.09 2.19
N LEU A 297 -1.26 1.11 1.62
CA LEU A 297 -2.32 2.11 1.69
C LEU A 297 -3.20 2.04 0.43
N ARG A 298 -4.52 2.00 0.61
CA ARG A 298 -5.49 1.94 -0.50
C ARG A 298 -6.30 3.23 -0.59
N PHE A 299 -5.98 4.02 -1.61
CA PHE A 299 -6.61 5.30 -1.88
C PHE A 299 -7.80 5.15 -2.83
N LYS A 300 -8.93 5.76 -2.48
CA LYS A 300 -10.13 5.93 -3.31
C LYS A 300 -10.64 7.37 -3.24
N PRO A 301 -11.43 7.85 -4.22
CA PRO A 301 -12.09 9.14 -4.10
C PRO A 301 -12.98 9.21 -2.85
N GLY A 302 -12.63 10.08 -1.90
CA GLY A 302 -13.35 10.28 -0.64
C GLY A 302 -13.04 9.28 0.48
N GLU A 303 -12.28 8.20 0.24
CA GLU A 303 -12.01 7.16 1.24
C GLU A 303 -10.54 6.71 1.21
N LEU A 304 -9.98 6.39 2.40
CA LEU A 304 -8.66 5.82 2.58
C LEU A 304 -8.80 4.55 3.44
N TYR A 305 -8.15 3.46 3.03
CA TYR A 305 -8.17 2.14 3.68
C TYR A 305 -6.76 1.55 3.82
#